data_AF-A0A1G3MEU5-F1
#
_entry.id   AF-A0A1G3MEU5-F1
#
_cell.length_a   1.000
_cell.length_b   1.000
_cell.length_c   1.000
_cell.angle_alpha   90.00
_cell.angle_beta   90.00
_cell.angle_gamma   90.00
#
_symmetry.space_group_name_H-M   'P 1'
#
loop_
_entity.id
_entity.type
_entity.pdbx_description
1 polymer ?
#
loop_
_entity_poly.entity_id
_entity_poly.type
_entity_poly.pdbx_seq_one_letter_code
_entity_poly.pdbx_strand_id
1 'polypeptide(L)'
;MTLTSPSFANGAYLPSTCAYEAENQSPILAWTEVPAGAASLALICEDIDPSDTLPWTHWLLWNIPPNETMLPSGVSAYEHFPNGMDQGYNDFLELGWGGPCPPLGLHQYSFVLYALDCCIQPASRTRADFLAALEGHVMATASLTGFYESENILVSYQRARRGQALQL
;
A
#
# COMPACT_ATOMS: atom_id res chain seq x y z
N MET A 1 18.91 -1.38 -4.63
CA MET A 1 17.63 -0.80 -4.21
C MET A 1 17.20 -1.45 -2.92
N THR A 2 16.81 -0.64 -1.94
CA THR A 2 16.38 -1.10 -0.62
C THR A 2 15.14 -0.31 -0.21
N LEU A 3 14.17 -0.98 0.41
CA LEU A 3 12.98 -0.37 1.00
C LEU A 3 13.05 -0.53 2.52
N THR A 4 12.79 0.54 3.25
CA THR A 4 12.82 0.62 4.71
C THR A 4 11.69 1.51 5.22
N SER A 5 11.46 1.50 6.53
CA SER A 5 10.53 2.42 7.18
C SER A 5 11.14 2.97 8.46
N PRO A 6 11.12 4.29 8.66
CA PRO A 6 11.34 4.88 9.98
C PRO A 6 10.25 4.54 10.99
N SER A 7 9.06 4.13 10.52
CA SER A 7 7.92 3.79 11.36
C SER A 7 8.01 2.37 11.95
N PHE A 8 8.68 1.44 11.28
CA PHE A 8 8.85 0.05 11.74
C PHE A 8 10.04 -0.65 11.06
N ALA A 9 10.67 -1.59 11.76
CA ALA A 9 11.70 -2.44 11.17
C ALA A 9 11.08 -3.57 10.32
N ASN A 10 11.83 -4.12 9.37
CA ASN A 10 11.38 -5.28 8.61
C ASN A 10 11.06 -6.46 9.56
N GLY A 11 9.86 -7.00 9.44
CA GLY A 11 9.33 -8.06 10.28
C GLY A 11 8.86 -7.61 11.68
N ALA A 12 8.77 -6.29 11.93
CA ALA A 12 8.19 -5.75 13.16
C ALA A 12 6.71 -5.39 12.97
N TYR A 13 6.04 -5.06 14.07
CA TYR A 13 4.66 -4.58 14.04
C TYR A 13 4.57 -3.19 13.39
N LEU A 14 3.55 -2.98 12.58
CA LEU A 14 3.14 -1.66 12.10
C LEU A 14 2.69 -0.80 13.29
N PRO A 15 2.91 0.53 13.26
CA PRO A 15 2.32 1.43 14.23
C PRO A 15 0.80 1.28 14.27
N SER A 16 0.21 1.38 15.47
CA SER A 16 -1.25 1.32 15.63
C SER A 16 -1.96 2.39 14.82
N THR A 17 -1.32 3.53 14.58
CA THR A 17 -1.85 4.64 13.76
C THR A 17 -2.07 4.27 12.31
N CYS A 18 -1.45 3.18 11.83
CA CYS A 18 -1.66 2.67 10.49
C CYS A 18 -2.95 1.88 10.34
N ALA A 19 -3.54 1.38 11.43
CA ALA A 19 -4.73 0.54 11.40
C ALA A 19 -5.96 1.31 10.89
N TYR A 20 -6.83 0.59 10.18
CA TYR A 20 -8.02 1.17 9.54
C TYR A 20 -9.00 1.77 10.55
N GLU A 21 -9.19 1.11 11.69
CA GLU A 21 -10.08 1.58 12.77
C GLU A 21 -9.44 2.63 13.69
N ALA A 22 -8.15 2.94 13.49
CA ALA A 22 -7.41 3.97 14.22
C ALA A 22 -7.32 5.26 13.37
N GLU A 23 -6.15 5.89 13.27
CA GLU A 23 -5.94 7.08 12.45
C GLU A 23 -5.84 6.79 10.94
N ASN A 24 -5.74 5.51 10.54
CA ASN A 24 -5.63 5.04 9.16
C ASN A 24 -4.57 5.79 8.33
N GLN A 25 -3.38 5.99 8.91
CA GLN A 25 -2.27 6.68 8.25
C GLN A 25 -1.32 5.67 7.60
N SER A 26 -0.99 5.84 6.32
CA SER A 26 0.10 5.05 5.72
C SER A 26 1.41 5.25 6.50
N PRO A 27 2.25 4.21 6.67
CA PRO A 27 3.54 4.36 7.34
C PRO A 27 4.48 5.22 6.51
N ILE A 28 5.51 5.79 7.17
CA ILE A 28 6.62 6.41 6.44
C ILE A 28 7.37 5.29 5.70
N LEU A 29 7.57 5.43 4.41
CA LEU A 29 8.41 4.53 3.63
C LEU A 29 9.60 5.29 3.07
N ALA A 30 10.77 4.68 3.07
CA ALA A 30 11.99 5.28 2.55
C ALA A 30 12.78 4.25 1.75
N TRP A 31 13.43 4.69 0.68
CA TRP A 31 14.20 3.81 -0.18
C TRP A 31 15.49 4.45 -0.66
N THR A 32 16.45 3.59 -0.97
CA THR A 32 17.78 3.97 -1.45
C THR A 32 18.18 3.14 -2.65
N GLU A 33 19.22 3.59 -3.36
CA GLU A 33 19.82 2.85 -4.48
C GLU A 33 18.80 2.49 -5.59
N VAL A 34 17.96 3.45 -5.96
CA VAL A 34 17.13 3.36 -7.17
C VAL A 34 18.07 3.14 -8.38
N PRO A 35 17.83 2.14 -9.24
CA PRO A 35 18.67 1.88 -10.40
C PRO A 35 18.81 3.12 -11.29
N ALA A 36 20.03 3.37 -11.77
CA ALA A 36 20.25 4.40 -12.78
C ALA A 36 19.42 4.08 -14.04
N GLY A 37 18.72 5.10 -14.56
CA GLY A 37 17.84 4.96 -15.71
C GLY A 37 16.39 4.60 -15.38
N ALA A 38 16.02 4.41 -14.10
CA ALA A 38 14.62 4.31 -13.71
C ALA A 38 13.87 5.59 -14.07
N ALA A 39 12.75 5.47 -14.77
CA ALA A 39 11.89 6.57 -15.16
C ALA A 39 10.83 6.87 -14.09
N SER A 40 10.39 5.84 -13.35
CA SER A 40 9.46 6.00 -12.23
C SER A 40 9.56 4.84 -11.23
N LEU A 41 8.91 4.99 -10.08
CA LEU A 41 8.69 3.93 -9.11
C LEU A 41 7.20 3.64 -8.93
N ALA A 42 6.89 2.41 -8.52
CA ALA A 42 5.55 1.98 -8.16
C ALA A 42 5.57 1.19 -6.85
N LEU A 43 4.51 1.28 -6.06
CA LEU A 43 4.39 0.64 -4.75
C LEU A 43 3.05 -0.09 -4.67
N ILE A 44 3.08 -1.31 -4.13
CA ILE A 44 1.90 -2.04 -3.69
C ILE A 44 2.07 -2.44 -2.22
N CYS A 45 0.99 -2.38 -1.45
CA CYS A 45 0.89 -3.02 -0.14
C CYS A 45 -0.23 -4.06 -0.17
N GLU A 46 0.09 -5.29 0.24
CA GLU A 46 -0.87 -6.39 0.30
C GLU A 46 -0.81 -7.11 1.63
N ASP A 47 -1.95 -7.56 2.15
CA ASP A 47 -2.03 -8.57 3.19
C ASP A 47 -1.88 -9.95 2.55
N ILE A 48 -0.82 -10.67 2.92
CA ILE A 48 -0.50 -12.01 2.43
C ILE A 48 -0.79 -13.02 3.54
N ASP A 49 -2.06 -13.12 3.92
CA ASP A 49 -2.52 -14.21 4.78
C ASP A 49 -2.41 -15.54 3.99
N PRO A 50 -1.66 -16.54 4.49
CA PRO A 50 -1.51 -17.82 3.81
C PRO A 50 -2.83 -18.62 3.70
N SER A 51 -3.87 -18.24 4.43
CA SER A 51 -5.20 -18.86 4.37
C SER A 51 -6.10 -18.29 3.28
N ASP A 52 -5.75 -17.13 2.71
CA ASP A 52 -6.51 -16.50 1.64
C ASP A 52 -6.10 -17.00 0.24
N THR A 53 -7.05 -17.00 -0.70
CA THR A 53 -6.81 -17.43 -2.08
C THR A 53 -6.16 -16.33 -2.93
N LEU A 54 -6.34 -15.06 -2.54
CA LEU A 54 -5.75 -13.88 -3.16
C LEU A 54 -5.33 -12.90 -2.05
N PRO A 55 -4.24 -12.14 -2.24
CA PRO A 55 -3.84 -11.11 -1.29
C PRO A 55 -4.90 -10.00 -1.21
N TRP A 56 -5.06 -9.41 -0.03
CA TRP A 56 -5.89 -8.21 0.13
C TRP A 56 -5.06 -6.96 -0.17
N THR A 57 -5.47 -6.16 -1.13
CA THR A 57 -4.76 -4.94 -1.55
C THR A 57 -5.10 -3.79 -0.61
N HIS A 58 -4.08 -3.28 0.08
CA HIS A 58 -4.19 -2.15 1.00
C HIS A 58 -3.77 -0.81 0.38
N TRP A 59 -2.86 -0.84 -0.61
CA TRP A 59 -2.38 0.39 -1.23
C TRP A 59 -1.78 0.15 -2.62
N LEU A 60 -2.04 1.07 -3.55
CA LEU A 60 -1.45 1.10 -4.89
C LEU A 60 -0.99 2.53 -5.20
N LEU A 61 0.28 2.70 -5.56
CA LEU A 61 0.80 3.94 -6.15
C LEU A 61 1.69 3.63 -7.35
N TRP A 62 1.67 4.50 -8.34
CA TRP A 62 2.59 4.45 -9.47
C TRP A 62 3.02 5.84 -9.91
N ASN A 63 4.01 5.87 -10.81
CA ASN A 63 4.60 7.09 -11.33
C ASN A 63 5.21 7.98 -10.23
N ILE A 64 5.66 7.39 -9.12
CA ILE A 64 6.44 8.10 -8.11
C ILE A 64 7.73 8.56 -8.79
N PRO A 65 8.09 9.85 -8.75
CA PRO A 65 9.30 10.32 -9.41
C PRO A 65 10.55 9.58 -8.89
N PRO A 66 11.48 9.18 -9.77
CA PRO A 66 12.61 8.31 -9.40
C PRO A 66 13.64 9.00 -8.50
N ASN A 67 13.56 10.33 -8.38
CA ASN A 67 14.37 11.15 -7.47
C ASN A 67 13.73 11.33 -6.08
N GLU A 68 12.46 10.93 -5.89
CA GLU A 68 11.90 10.80 -4.55
C GLU A 68 12.61 9.67 -3.81
N THR A 69 12.74 9.83 -2.50
CA THR A 69 13.42 8.85 -1.63
C THR A 69 12.56 8.41 -0.45
N MET A 70 11.36 8.98 -0.32
CA MET A 70 10.44 8.63 0.75
C MET A 70 8.98 8.98 0.42
N LEU A 71 8.05 8.28 1.08
CA LEU A 71 6.67 8.70 1.26
C LEU A 71 6.46 9.09 2.74
N PRO A 72 5.87 10.27 3.02
CA PRO A 72 5.55 10.67 4.38
C PRO A 72 4.42 9.82 4.96
N SER A 73 4.24 9.89 6.28
CA SER A 73 3.09 9.28 6.95
C SER A 73 1.79 9.92 6.47
N GLY A 74 0.74 9.11 6.28
CA GLY A 74 -0.60 9.62 5.98
C GLY A 74 -0.71 10.34 4.63
N VAL A 75 -0.15 9.75 3.57
CA VAL A 75 -0.31 10.27 2.19
C VAL A 75 -1.80 10.40 1.85
N SER A 76 -2.23 11.60 1.47
CA SER A 76 -3.62 11.91 1.13
C SER A 76 -4.16 11.05 -0.01
N ALA A 77 -5.46 10.73 0.02
CA ALA A 77 -6.16 10.01 -1.04
C ALA A 77 -6.47 10.91 -2.26
N TYR A 78 -5.46 11.19 -3.07
CA TYR A 78 -5.63 11.87 -4.37
C TYR A 78 -5.35 10.93 -5.53
N GLU A 79 -6.15 11.10 -6.58
CA GLU A 79 -6.05 10.33 -7.82
C GLU A 79 -4.77 10.66 -8.59
N HIS A 80 -4.44 11.95 -8.60
CA HIS A 80 -3.31 12.55 -9.31
C HIS A 80 -2.62 13.54 -8.38
N PHE A 81 -1.32 13.39 -8.18
CA PHE A 81 -0.51 14.33 -7.42
C PHE A 81 0.20 15.33 -8.34
N PRO A 82 0.50 16.54 -7.86
CA PRO A 82 1.23 17.53 -8.64
C PRO A 82 2.62 17.07 -9.13
N ASN A 83 3.22 16.08 -8.47
CA ASN A 83 4.53 15.52 -8.85
C ASN A 83 4.43 14.37 -9.87
N GLY A 84 3.23 14.03 -10.36
CA GLY A 84 3.00 12.98 -11.36
C GLY A 84 2.70 11.59 -10.79
N MET A 85 2.74 11.43 -9.47
CA MET A 85 2.30 10.20 -8.79
C MET A 85 0.79 10.04 -8.89
N ASP A 86 0.33 8.80 -9.01
CA ASP A 86 -1.08 8.43 -9.05
C ASP A 86 -1.38 7.32 -8.02
N GLN A 87 -2.65 7.17 -7.63
CA GLN A 87 -3.10 6.12 -6.69
C GLN A 87 -4.21 5.23 -7.24
N GLY A 88 -4.22 3.98 -6.77
CA GLY A 88 -5.26 3.00 -7.10
C GLY A 88 -6.33 2.86 -6.02
N TYR A 89 -7.40 2.15 -6.35
CA TYR A 89 -8.38 1.67 -5.39
C TYR A 89 -7.82 0.44 -4.66
N ASN A 90 -7.99 0.43 -3.35
CA ASN A 90 -7.75 -0.73 -2.49
C ASN A 90 -8.98 -1.64 -2.43
N ASP A 91 -8.89 -2.78 -1.75
CA ASP A 91 -9.99 -3.75 -1.66
C ASP A 91 -11.13 -3.31 -0.71
N PHE A 92 -10.96 -2.18 0.00
CA PHE A 92 -12.08 -1.48 0.67
C PHE A 92 -12.92 -0.64 -0.32
N LEU A 93 -12.55 -0.63 -1.61
CA LEU A 93 -13.12 0.24 -2.65
C LEU A 93 -12.86 1.73 -2.40
N GLU A 94 -11.78 2.03 -1.69
CA GLU A 94 -11.34 3.38 -1.37
C GLU A 94 -10.04 3.71 -2.11
N LEU A 95 -9.83 4.99 -2.40
CA LEU A 95 -8.61 5.44 -3.06
C LEU A 95 -7.47 5.56 -2.05
N GLY A 96 -6.29 5.04 -2.38
CA GLY A 96 -5.10 5.16 -1.54
C GLY A 96 -5.04 4.16 -0.39
N TRP A 97 -4.41 4.56 0.71
CA TRP A 97 -4.12 3.68 1.84
C TRP A 97 -5.41 3.29 2.59
N GLY A 98 -5.65 1.99 2.70
CA GLY A 98 -6.54 1.40 3.70
C GLY A 98 -5.69 0.57 4.65
N GLY A 99 -5.76 0.84 5.94
CA GLY A 99 -4.93 0.21 6.96
C GLY A 99 -5.25 -1.26 7.26
N PRO A 100 -4.41 -1.93 8.07
CA PRO A 100 -4.74 -3.22 8.66
C PRO A 100 -6.11 -3.21 9.37
N CYS A 101 -6.92 -4.23 9.09
CA CYS A 101 -8.18 -4.49 9.78
C CYS A 101 -8.47 -6.00 9.82
N PRO A 102 -7.52 -6.84 10.28
CA PRO A 102 -7.70 -8.28 10.25
C PRO A 102 -8.84 -8.69 11.19
N PRO A 103 -9.68 -9.66 10.80
CA PRO A 103 -10.82 -10.09 11.61
C PRO A 103 -10.38 -10.72 12.95
N LEU A 104 -9.26 -11.43 12.95
CA LEU A 104 -8.64 -12.03 14.13
C LEU A 104 -7.20 -12.45 13.82
N GLY A 105 -6.30 -12.34 14.80
CA GLY A 105 -4.96 -12.89 14.73
C GLY A 105 -3.96 -12.00 14.01
N LEU A 106 -2.80 -12.59 13.74
CA LEU A 106 -1.62 -11.92 13.19
C LEU A 106 -1.59 -12.04 11.66
N HIS A 107 -1.61 -10.90 10.99
CA HIS A 107 -1.54 -10.80 9.53
C HIS A 107 -0.22 -10.16 9.06
N GLN A 108 0.15 -10.41 7.80
CA GLN A 108 1.43 -9.97 7.21
C GLN A 108 1.18 -8.98 6.07
N TYR A 109 1.66 -7.76 6.23
CA TYR A 109 1.51 -6.68 5.27
C TYR A 109 2.82 -6.51 4.49
N SER A 110 2.83 -6.92 3.22
CA SER A 110 3.96 -6.86 2.32
C SER A 110 3.90 -5.60 1.47
N PHE A 111 4.86 -4.69 1.68
CA PHE A 111 5.11 -3.55 0.83
C PHE A 111 6.15 -3.94 -0.22
N VAL A 112 5.83 -3.75 -1.50
CA VAL A 112 6.76 -4.01 -2.61
C VAL A 112 6.92 -2.75 -3.44
N LEU A 113 8.15 -2.27 -3.55
CA LEU A 113 8.54 -1.14 -4.39
C LEU A 113 9.20 -1.67 -5.67
N TYR A 114 8.76 -1.17 -6.80
CA TYR A 114 9.28 -1.45 -8.13
C TYR A 114 9.96 -0.21 -8.69
N ALA A 115 11.15 -0.38 -9.28
CA ALA A 115 11.74 0.62 -10.16
C ALA A 115 11.46 0.25 -11.61
N LEU A 116 10.97 1.20 -12.40
CA LEU A 116 10.47 0.98 -13.75
C LEU A 116 11.27 1.76 -14.79
N ASP A 117 11.42 1.18 -15.98
CA ASP A 117 12.08 1.84 -17.12
C ASP A 117 11.17 2.87 -17.84
N CYS A 118 9.90 2.96 -17.44
CA CYS A 118 8.91 3.87 -17.98
C CYS A 118 7.99 4.43 -16.89
N CYS A 119 7.16 5.43 -17.25
CA CYS A 119 5.93 5.73 -16.51
C CYS A 119 4.81 4.84 -17.05
N ILE A 120 3.94 4.37 -16.16
CA ILE A 120 2.85 3.45 -16.51
C ILE A 120 1.49 4.16 -16.46
N GLN A 121 0.54 3.62 -17.22
CA GLN A 121 -0.86 4.04 -17.22
C GLN A 121 -1.75 2.79 -17.17
N PRO A 122 -2.09 2.29 -15.97
CA PRO A 122 -3.06 1.22 -15.81
C PRO A 122 -4.39 1.53 -16.53
N ALA A 123 -5.02 0.51 -17.13
CA ALA A 123 -6.29 0.66 -17.83
C ALA A 123 -7.43 1.10 -16.89
N SER A 124 -7.36 0.65 -15.63
CA SER A 124 -8.15 1.15 -14.51
C SER A 124 -7.27 1.21 -13.26
N ARG A 125 -7.80 1.85 -12.20
CA ARG A 125 -7.13 2.00 -10.91
C ARG A 125 -7.19 0.74 -10.03
N THR A 126 -7.29 -0.45 -10.63
CA THR A 126 -7.39 -1.73 -9.90
C THR A 126 -6.04 -2.41 -9.77
N ARG A 127 -5.91 -3.31 -8.79
CA ARG A 127 -4.73 -4.16 -8.60
C ARG A 127 -4.35 -4.94 -9.87
N ALA A 128 -5.34 -5.50 -10.57
CA ALA A 128 -5.08 -6.31 -11.76
C ALA A 128 -4.45 -5.50 -12.89
N ASP A 129 -5.01 -4.32 -13.18
CA ASP A 129 -4.50 -3.43 -14.23
C ASP A 129 -3.19 -2.75 -13.82
N PHE A 130 -2.99 -2.48 -12.53
CA PHE A 130 -1.70 -2.05 -11.99
C PHE A 130 -0.62 -3.10 -12.27
N LEU A 131 -0.85 -4.37 -11.90
CA LEU A 131 0.13 -5.44 -12.12
C LEU A 131 0.37 -5.69 -13.62
N ALA A 132 -0.67 -5.66 -14.44
CA ALA A 132 -0.54 -5.77 -15.89
C ALA A 132 0.32 -4.64 -16.48
N ALA A 133 0.19 -3.41 -15.98
CA ALA A 133 0.98 -2.27 -16.43
C ALA A 133 2.46 -2.34 -16.01
N LEU A 134 2.81 -3.13 -14.99
CA LEU A 134 4.21 -3.39 -14.60
C LEU A 134 4.91 -4.41 -15.49
N GLU A 135 4.16 -5.26 -16.21
CA GLU A 135 4.71 -6.40 -16.93
C GLU A 135 5.72 -5.96 -17.99
N GLY A 136 6.94 -6.50 -17.93
CA GLY A 136 8.03 -6.18 -18.85
C GLY A 136 8.82 -4.89 -18.54
N HIS A 137 8.41 -4.10 -17.54
CA HIS A 137 9.01 -2.79 -17.24
C HIS A 137 9.85 -2.74 -15.94
N VAL A 138 9.83 -3.81 -15.14
CA VAL A 138 10.50 -3.85 -13.83
C VAL A 138 12.02 -4.01 -13.98
N MET A 139 12.76 -3.00 -13.53
CA MET A 139 14.23 -3.00 -13.48
C MET A 139 14.78 -3.57 -12.17
N ALA A 140 14.11 -3.27 -11.06
CA ALA A 140 14.48 -3.77 -9.73
C ALA A 140 13.26 -3.79 -8.80
N THR A 141 13.33 -4.61 -7.76
CA THR A 141 12.33 -4.71 -6.71
C THR A 141 12.98 -4.62 -5.33
N ALA A 142 12.22 -4.12 -4.36
CA ALA A 142 12.56 -4.17 -2.94
C ALA A 142 11.29 -4.40 -2.13
N SER A 143 11.37 -5.17 -1.04
CA SER A 143 10.23 -5.45 -0.19
C SER A 143 10.51 -5.13 1.27
N LEU A 144 9.43 -4.85 2.00
CA LEU A 144 9.40 -4.61 3.44
C LEU A 144 8.12 -5.24 3.99
N THR A 145 8.23 -6.07 5.02
CA THR A 145 7.08 -6.73 5.64
C THR A 145 6.84 -6.15 7.03
N GLY A 146 5.61 -5.76 7.31
CA GLY A 146 5.13 -5.39 8.63
C GLY A 146 4.05 -6.35 9.12
N PHE A 147 3.85 -6.42 10.43
CA PHE A 147 2.81 -7.25 11.04
C PHE A 147 1.75 -6.39 11.73
N TYR A 148 0.52 -6.87 11.77
CA TYR A 148 -0.53 -6.31 12.63
C TYR A 148 -1.38 -7.44 13.18
N GLU A 149 -1.77 -7.33 14.45
CA GLU A 149 -2.51 -8.37 15.16
C GLU A 149 -3.79 -7.79 15.76
N SER A 150 -4.91 -8.48 15.55
CA SER A 150 -6.16 -8.21 16.25
C SER A 150 -6.45 -9.32 17.26
N GLU A 151 -6.50 -8.97 18.55
CA GLU A 151 -6.85 -9.91 19.63
C GLU A 151 -8.38 -10.05 19.83
N ASN A 152 -9.18 -9.21 19.17
CA ASN A 152 -10.63 -9.25 19.26
C ASN A 152 -11.22 -9.76 17.95
N ILE A 153 -12.20 -10.67 18.02
CA ILE A 153 -13.03 -11.02 16.87
C ILE A 153 -13.78 -9.75 16.45
N LEU A 154 -13.25 -9.05 15.46
CA LEU A 154 -13.96 -7.96 14.83
C LEU A 154 -14.99 -8.59 13.87
N VAL A 155 -16.27 -8.38 14.17
CA VAL A 155 -17.36 -8.57 13.18
C VAL A 155 -17.32 -7.36 12.22
N SER A 156 -16.20 -7.16 11.51
CA SER A 156 -15.86 -5.84 10.93
C SER A 156 -16.55 -5.46 9.62
N TYR A 157 -17.34 -6.34 8.97
CA TYR A 157 -18.17 -5.86 7.84
C TYR A 157 -19.47 -5.14 8.28
N GLN A 158 -20.06 -5.54 9.42
CA GLN A 158 -21.35 -4.99 9.87
C GLN A 158 -21.25 -3.67 10.63
N ARG A 159 -20.10 -3.38 11.26
CA ARG A 159 -19.87 -2.12 11.98
C ARG A 159 -19.51 -0.97 11.03
N ALA A 160 -18.67 -1.22 10.03
CA ALA A 160 -18.32 -0.23 9.00
C ALA A 160 -19.55 0.30 8.25
N ARG A 161 -20.49 -0.56 7.83
CA ARG A 161 -21.75 -0.12 7.19
C ARG A 161 -22.71 0.60 8.13
N ARG A 162 -22.74 0.27 9.43
CA ARG A 162 -23.61 0.96 10.41
C ARG A 162 -23.13 2.36 10.73
N GLY A 163 -21.82 2.63 10.67
CA GLY A 163 -21.27 3.97 10.87
C GLY A 163 -21.66 4.96 9.77
N GLN A 164 -21.77 4.49 8.52
CA GLN A 164 -22.20 5.33 7.38
C GLN A 164 -23.73 5.44 7.23
N ALA A 165 -24.52 4.54 7.83
CA ALA A 165 -25.98 4.54 7.71
C ALA A 165 -26.71 5.48 8.69
N LEU A 166 -26.00 6.21 9.55
CA LEU A 166 -26.59 7.10 10.57
C LEU A 166 -26.50 8.60 10.25
N GLN A 167 -26.19 8.97 8.99
CA GLN A 167 -26.33 10.32 8.48
C GLN A 167 -27.19 10.36 7.21
N LEU A 168 -28.49 10.08 7.36
CA LEU A 168 -29.55 10.52 6.45
C LEU A 168 -30.79 10.89 7.28
#